data_AF-A0A965C4S8-F1
#
_entry.id   AF-A0A965C4S8-F1
#
_cell.length_a   1.000
_cell.length_b   1.000
_cell.length_c   1.000
_cell.angle_alpha   90.00
_cell.angle_beta   90.00
_cell.angle_gamma   90.00
#
_symmetry.space_group_name_H-M   'P 1'
#
loop_
_entity.id
_entity.type
_entity.pdbx_description
1 polymer ?
#
loop_
_entity_poly.entity_id
_entity_poly.type
_entity_poly.pdbx_seq_one_letter_code
_entity_poly.pdbx_strand_id
1 'polypeptide(L)'
;MKNLEKQERAKKLLKQMSDVFYDVVPETYKTYCVLVSSIAKFALQANGLDAKLTVCQLWYTNAEINYAIGFTGVDKPGKWDGHVICTSRGYFIDASTSQLKAKDGQVPEVVFGPLMPNFSTVLARYSIDRERSVWWHPVSKLRSMEAIPKEPTELISSYGNLLADRIKSEI
;
A
#
# COMPACT_ATOMS: atom_id res chain seq x y z
N MET A 1 -23.22 10.56 8.15
CA MET A 1 -22.60 9.22 8.12
C MET A 1 -21.82 9.00 9.41
N LYS A 2 -22.23 8.01 10.20
CA LYS A 2 -21.57 7.60 11.44
C LYS A 2 -20.14 7.11 11.10
N ASN A 3 -19.20 7.22 12.04
CA ASN A 3 -17.80 6.82 11.81
C ASN A 3 -17.66 5.36 11.34
N LEU A 4 -18.51 4.47 11.86
CA LEU A 4 -18.54 3.05 11.50
C LEU A 4 -18.95 2.82 10.03
N GLU A 5 -19.95 3.54 9.53
CA GLU A 5 -20.39 3.46 8.12
C GLU A 5 -19.26 3.86 7.16
N LYS A 6 -18.45 4.87 7.55
CA LYS A 6 -17.27 5.28 6.77
C LYS A 6 -16.17 4.22 6.77
N GLN A 7 -15.99 3.51 7.88
CA GLN A 7 -15.01 2.43 7.99
C GLN A 7 -15.40 1.22 7.14
N GLU A 8 -16.66 0.78 7.20
CA GLU A 8 -17.15 -0.33 6.36
C GLU A 8 -17.12 0.02 4.87
N ARG A 9 -17.46 1.27 4.51
CA ARG A 9 -17.30 1.74 3.13
C ARG A 9 -15.85 1.70 2.67
N ALA A 10 -14.91 2.14 3.51
CA ALA A 10 -13.48 2.08 3.19
C ALA A 10 -13.00 0.64 3.00
N LYS A 11 -13.41 -0.27 3.88
CA LYS A 11 -13.12 -1.71 3.76
C LYS A 11 -13.62 -2.29 2.44
N LYS A 12 -14.88 -2.02 2.06
CA LYS A 12 -15.47 -2.51 0.80
C LYS A 12 -14.69 -2.00 -0.42
N LEU A 13 -14.45 -0.69 -0.48
CA LEU A 13 -13.72 -0.07 -1.59
C LEU A 13 -12.28 -0.56 -1.70
N LEU A 14 -11.57 -0.72 -0.58
CA LEU A 14 -10.19 -1.24 -0.57
C LEU A 14 -10.13 -2.71 -1.00
N LYS A 15 -11.10 -3.53 -0.59
CA LYS A 15 -11.19 -4.93 -1.06
C LYS A 15 -11.38 -4.98 -2.57
N GLN A 16 -12.35 -4.24 -3.11
CA GLN A 16 -12.60 -4.17 -4.55
C GLN A 16 -11.36 -3.66 -5.28
N MET A 17 -10.76 -2.59 -4.77
CA MET A 17 -9.51 -2.05 -5.30
C MET A 17 -8.40 -3.10 -5.35
N SER A 18 -8.26 -3.95 -4.33
CA SER A 18 -7.23 -4.99 -4.32
C SER A 18 -7.45 -6.07 -5.37
N ASP A 19 -8.70 -6.33 -5.75
CA ASP A 19 -9.06 -7.36 -6.74
C ASP A 19 -8.82 -6.87 -8.17
N VAL A 20 -9.04 -5.58 -8.44
CA VAL A 20 -9.01 -5.01 -9.79
C VAL A 20 -7.82 -4.08 -10.08
N PHE A 21 -6.91 -3.90 -9.12
CA PHE A 21 -5.88 -2.85 -9.22
C PHE A 21 -5.07 -2.96 -10.52
N TYR A 22 -4.58 -4.16 -10.83
CA TYR A 22 -3.74 -4.41 -11.99
C TYR A 22 -4.52 -4.72 -13.27
N ASP A 23 -5.85 -4.79 -13.20
CA ASP A 23 -6.71 -4.72 -14.40
C ASP A 23 -6.77 -3.28 -14.96
N VAL A 24 -6.51 -2.29 -14.10
CA VAL A 24 -6.58 -0.85 -14.43
C VAL A 24 -5.19 -0.24 -14.56
N VAL A 25 -4.30 -0.52 -13.61
CA VAL A 25 -2.94 0.02 -13.58
C VAL A 25 -2.00 -0.96 -14.29
N PRO A 26 -1.18 -0.54 -15.25
CA PRO A 26 -0.24 -1.44 -15.92
C PRO A 26 0.72 -2.12 -14.96
N GLU A 27 0.95 -3.42 -15.18
CA GLU A 27 1.81 -4.24 -14.34
C GLU A 27 3.27 -3.75 -14.27
N THR A 28 3.74 -3.00 -15.27
CA THR A 28 5.09 -2.40 -15.25
C THR A 28 5.31 -1.48 -14.05
N TYR A 29 4.24 -1.01 -13.39
CA TYR A 29 4.32 -0.16 -12.22
C TYR A 29 4.30 -0.93 -10.88
N LYS A 30 4.26 -2.27 -10.90
CA LYS A 30 4.17 -3.14 -9.71
C LYS A 30 5.26 -2.94 -8.66
N THR A 31 6.38 -2.33 -9.02
CA THR A 31 7.50 -2.06 -8.10
C THR A 31 7.66 -0.57 -7.75
N TYR A 32 6.74 0.30 -8.17
CA TYR A 32 6.77 1.75 -7.96
C TYR A 32 5.83 2.14 -6.81
N CYS A 33 6.24 1.87 -5.57
CA CYS A 33 5.39 2.04 -4.37
C CYS A 33 4.75 3.43 -4.25
N VAL A 34 5.48 4.49 -4.60
CA VAL A 34 4.99 5.87 -4.55
C VAL A 34 3.89 6.09 -5.59
N LEU A 35 4.10 5.68 -6.84
CA LEU A 35 3.14 5.83 -7.91
C LEU A 35 1.85 5.06 -7.62
N VAL A 36 1.94 3.76 -7.33
CA VAL A 36 0.76 2.92 -7.13
C VAL A 36 -0.02 3.30 -5.87
N SER A 37 0.65 3.70 -4.78
CA SER A 37 -0.02 4.23 -3.59
C SER A 37 -0.67 5.59 -3.84
N SER A 38 -0.09 6.42 -4.71
CA SER A 38 -0.68 7.71 -5.10
C SER A 38 -1.92 7.53 -5.96
N ILE A 39 -1.91 6.57 -6.89
CA ILE A 39 -3.09 6.16 -7.67
C ILE A 39 -4.20 5.67 -6.74
N ALA A 40 -3.89 4.75 -5.81
CA ALA A 40 -4.84 4.24 -4.82
C ALA A 40 -5.45 5.38 -3.99
N LYS A 41 -4.60 6.29 -3.48
CA LYS A 41 -5.04 7.48 -2.73
C LYS A 41 -6.00 8.32 -3.56
N PHE A 42 -5.66 8.63 -4.80
CA PHE A 42 -6.49 9.44 -5.69
C PHE A 42 -7.86 8.79 -5.88
N ALA A 43 -7.90 7.48 -6.17
CA ALA A 43 -9.15 6.76 -6.40
C ALA A 43 -10.07 6.73 -5.16
N LEU A 44 -9.51 6.58 -3.97
CA LEU A 44 -10.26 6.65 -2.71
C LEU A 44 -10.79 8.07 -2.43
N GLN A 45 -9.97 9.09 -2.70
CA GLN A 45 -10.37 10.49 -2.53
C GLN A 45 -11.49 10.89 -3.49
N ALA A 46 -11.44 10.45 -4.75
CA ALA A 46 -12.52 10.63 -5.73
C ALA A 46 -13.84 9.97 -5.27
N ASN A 47 -13.75 8.90 -4.48
CA ASN A 47 -14.89 8.24 -3.85
C ASN A 47 -15.29 8.85 -2.49
N GLY A 48 -14.72 10.00 -2.09
CA GLY A 48 -15.09 10.72 -0.87
C GLY A 48 -14.55 10.09 0.42
N LEU A 49 -13.51 9.27 0.32
CA LEU A 49 -12.76 8.78 1.48
C LEU A 49 -11.56 9.68 1.77
N ASP A 50 -11.23 9.80 3.05
CA ASP A 50 -9.98 10.42 3.47
C ASP A 50 -8.87 9.38 3.35
N ALA A 51 -7.96 9.58 2.42
CA ALA A 51 -6.85 8.68 2.14
C ALA A 51 -5.52 9.44 2.13
N LYS A 52 -4.49 8.83 2.68
CA LYS A 52 -3.15 9.41 2.78
C LYS A 52 -2.07 8.40 2.43
N LEU A 53 -0.92 8.92 2.01
CA LEU A 53 0.29 8.14 1.90
C LEU A 53 0.89 7.94 3.30
N THR A 54 1.28 6.72 3.61
CA THR A 54 1.89 6.36 4.89
C THR A 54 3.24 5.71 4.61
N VAL A 55 4.29 6.40 5.03
CA VAL A 55 5.67 5.91 4.95
C VAL A 55 5.86 4.79 5.96
N CYS A 56 6.47 3.69 5.52
CA CYS A 56 6.70 2.52 6.35
C CYS A 56 7.92 1.74 5.86
N GLN A 57 8.33 0.74 6.63
CA GLN A 57 9.27 -0.28 6.19
C GLN A 57 8.52 -1.60 6.00
N LEU A 58 8.75 -2.26 4.87
CA LEU A 58 8.10 -3.50 4.53
C LEU A 58 9.03 -4.68 4.82
N TRP A 59 8.56 -5.66 5.58
CA TRP A 59 9.32 -6.84 5.95
C TRP A 59 8.60 -8.08 5.45
N TYR A 60 9.30 -8.95 4.74
CA TYR A 60 8.91 -10.34 4.57
C TYR A 60 9.70 -11.20 5.54
N THR A 61 9.02 -12.11 6.22
CA THR A 61 9.59 -12.95 7.27
C THR A 61 9.19 -14.41 7.05
N ASN A 62 10.15 -15.33 7.18
CA ASN A 62 9.90 -16.77 7.30
C ASN A 62 10.84 -17.38 8.36
N ALA A 63 10.89 -18.71 8.46
CA ALA A 63 11.75 -19.42 9.43
C ALA A 63 13.26 -19.16 9.23
N GLU A 64 13.70 -18.74 8.05
CA GLU A 64 15.11 -18.66 7.67
C GLU A 64 15.61 -17.23 7.44
N ILE A 65 14.75 -16.34 6.93
CA ILE A 65 15.11 -15.02 6.44
C ILE A 65 14.14 -13.94 6.91
N ASN A 66 14.71 -12.78 7.21
CA ASN A 66 14.00 -11.50 7.27
C ASN A 66 14.51 -10.63 6.12
N TYR A 67 13.61 -10.25 5.23
CA TYR A 67 13.91 -9.39 4.09
C TYR A 67 13.16 -8.07 4.20
N ALA A 68 13.90 -6.96 4.25
CA ALA A 68 13.34 -5.62 4.42
C ALA A 68 13.43 -4.80 3.11
N ILE A 69 12.40 -3.99 2.85
CA ILE A 69 12.30 -3.00 1.78
C ILE A 69 12.02 -1.63 2.37
N GLY A 70 12.74 -0.62 1.87
CA GLY A 70 12.69 0.76 2.33
C GLY A 70 13.51 0.96 3.60
N PHE A 71 14.13 2.13 3.74
CA PHE A 71 14.87 2.53 4.94
C PHE A 71 15.98 1.54 5.34
N THR A 72 16.54 0.84 4.38
CA THR A 72 17.60 -0.18 4.57
C THR A 72 18.98 0.44 4.77
N GLY A 73 19.13 1.74 4.48
CA GLY A 73 20.42 2.42 4.46
C GLY A 73 21.24 2.12 3.20
N VAL A 74 20.67 1.39 2.24
CA VAL A 74 21.31 1.07 0.97
C VAL A 74 20.97 2.17 -0.03
N ASP A 75 21.94 3.04 -0.30
CA ASP A 75 21.82 4.04 -1.36
C ASP A 75 21.90 3.36 -2.75
N LYS A 76 20.93 3.65 -3.59
CA LYS A 76 20.89 3.19 -4.99
C LYS A 76 20.60 4.40 -5.87
N PRO A 77 21.50 4.75 -6.81
CA PRO A 77 21.31 5.90 -7.67
C PRO A 77 19.92 5.90 -8.34
N GLY A 78 19.18 6.99 -8.17
CA GLY A 78 17.85 7.17 -8.76
C GLY A 78 16.72 6.38 -8.09
N LYS A 79 16.96 5.73 -6.95
CA LYS A 79 15.91 5.03 -6.18
C LYS A 79 15.79 5.63 -4.78
N TRP A 80 14.56 5.90 -4.38
CA TRP A 80 14.25 6.29 -3.02
C TRP A 80 14.34 5.06 -2.10
N ASP A 81 15.16 5.14 -1.04
CA ASP A 81 15.24 4.12 0.02
C ASP A 81 14.06 4.26 0.98
N GLY A 82 12.84 4.13 0.45
CA GLY A 82 11.60 4.22 1.21
C GLY A 82 10.54 3.28 0.69
N HIS A 83 9.56 3.02 1.53
CA HIS A 83 8.34 2.32 1.14
C HIS A 83 7.13 3.12 1.61
N VAL A 84 6.07 3.12 0.80
CA VAL A 84 4.86 3.86 1.08
C VAL A 84 3.65 3.05 0.68
N ILE A 85 2.62 3.12 1.53
CA ILE A 85 1.32 2.50 1.32
C ILE A 85 0.23 3.56 1.34
N CYS A 86 -0.95 3.22 0.84
CA CYS A 86 -2.14 4.06 1.01
C CYS A 86 -2.93 3.60 2.23
N THR A 87 -3.32 4.54 3.10
CA THR A 87 -4.17 4.26 4.27
C THR A 87 -5.44 5.08 4.27
N SER A 88 -6.54 4.48 4.71
CA SER A 88 -7.83 5.15 4.87
C SER A 88 -8.65 4.50 5.99
N ARG A 89 -9.17 5.30 6.92
CA ARG A 89 -10.19 4.89 7.91
C ARG A 89 -9.86 3.59 8.68
N GLY A 90 -8.60 3.37 9.05
CA GLY A 90 -8.18 2.18 9.81
C GLY A 90 -7.84 0.96 8.96
N TYR A 91 -7.77 1.12 7.65
CA TYR A 91 -7.33 0.09 6.70
C TYR A 91 -6.18 0.62 5.84
N PHE A 92 -5.50 -0.30 5.16
CA PHE A 92 -4.46 0.00 4.19
C PHE A 92 -4.63 -0.81 2.90
N ILE A 93 -3.96 -0.35 1.86
CA ILE A 93 -3.65 -1.11 0.65
C ILE A 93 -2.19 -0.85 0.25
N ASP A 94 -1.51 -1.93 -0.13
CA ASP A 94 -0.17 -1.93 -0.70
C ASP A 94 -0.21 -2.72 -2.01
N ALA A 95 -0.17 -2.00 -3.14
CA ALA A 95 -0.10 -2.60 -4.46
C ALA A 95 1.34 -2.90 -4.91
N SER A 96 2.35 -2.64 -4.08
CA SER A 96 3.76 -2.79 -4.45
C SER A 96 4.46 -4.00 -3.83
N THR A 97 3.68 -4.96 -3.31
CA THR A 97 4.17 -6.21 -2.70
C THR A 97 4.74 -7.20 -3.71
N SER A 98 4.54 -6.97 -5.02
CA SER A 98 5.17 -7.76 -6.09
C SER A 98 6.69 -7.81 -6.00
N GLN A 99 7.34 -6.82 -5.37
CA GLN A 99 8.78 -6.85 -5.08
C GLN A 99 9.19 -8.04 -4.20
N LEU A 100 8.26 -8.59 -3.42
CA LEU A 100 8.49 -9.75 -2.55
C LEU A 100 8.29 -11.07 -3.28
N LYS A 101 7.70 -11.11 -4.49
CA LYS A 101 7.51 -12.36 -5.25
C LYS A 101 8.81 -13.10 -5.56
N ALA A 102 9.90 -12.35 -5.76
CA ALA A 102 11.23 -12.93 -5.96
C ALA A 102 11.78 -13.63 -4.70
N LYS A 103 11.21 -13.35 -3.53
CA LYS A 103 11.56 -13.99 -2.25
C LYS A 103 10.56 -15.10 -1.91
N ASP A 104 9.29 -14.87 -2.22
CA ASP A 104 8.22 -15.83 -2.06
C ASP A 104 7.10 -15.56 -3.07
N GLY A 105 6.95 -16.45 -4.05
CA GLY A 105 5.96 -16.35 -5.11
C GLY A 105 4.49 -16.38 -4.62
N GLN A 106 4.25 -16.69 -3.34
CA GLN A 106 2.91 -16.71 -2.75
C GLN A 106 2.48 -15.37 -2.15
N VAL A 107 3.36 -14.36 -2.13
CA VAL A 107 2.96 -13.02 -1.72
C VAL A 107 2.01 -12.43 -2.78
N PRO A 108 0.79 -12.00 -2.40
CA PRO A 108 -0.13 -11.34 -3.33
C PRO A 108 0.49 -10.08 -3.93
N GLU A 109 0.11 -9.72 -5.14
CA GLU A 109 0.60 -8.49 -5.80
C GLU A 109 0.04 -7.22 -5.19
N VAL A 110 -1.16 -7.35 -4.60
CA VAL A 110 -1.84 -6.30 -3.87
C VAL A 110 -2.30 -6.89 -2.55
N VAL A 111 -1.93 -6.24 -1.45
CA VAL A 111 -2.38 -6.61 -0.12
C VAL A 111 -3.24 -5.48 0.42
N PHE A 112 -4.41 -5.83 0.96
CA PHE A 112 -5.21 -4.92 1.76
C PHE A 112 -5.47 -5.55 3.13
N GLY A 113 -5.71 -4.73 4.15
CA GLY A 113 -6.00 -5.23 5.48
C GLY A 113 -6.26 -4.14 6.51
N PRO A 114 -6.57 -4.53 7.76
CA PRO A 114 -6.71 -3.59 8.85
C PRO A 114 -5.34 -3.03 9.27
N LEU A 115 -5.33 -1.78 9.69
CA LEU A 115 -4.24 -1.21 10.46
C LEU A 115 -4.34 -1.68 11.91
N MET A 116 -3.19 -1.91 12.53
CA MET A 116 -3.09 -2.17 13.95
C MET A 116 -3.41 -0.90 14.76
N PRO A 117 -3.82 -1.05 16.03
CA PRO A 117 -4.04 0.09 16.93
C PRO A 117 -2.78 0.96 17.10
N ASN A 118 -2.98 2.25 17.39
CA ASN A 118 -1.91 3.27 17.46
C ASN A 118 -0.76 2.99 18.44
N PHE A 119 -0.88 2.02 19.35
CA PHE A 119 0.17 1.65 20.31
C PHE A 119 1.02 0.45 19.85
N SER A 120 0.76 -0.06 18.65
CA SER A 120 1.51 -1.16 18.06
C SER A 120 2.87 -0.72 17.51
N THR A 121 3.89 -1.57 17.63
CA THR A 121 5.19 -1.42 16.96
C THR A 121 5.14 -1.83 15.48
N VAL A 122 3.95 -2.21 15.00
CA VAL A 122 3.64 -2.68 13.65
C VAL A 122 2.42 -1.92 13.14
N LEU A 123 2.45 -1.42 11.92
CA LEU A 123 1.30 -0.79 11.25
C LEU A 123 0.29 -1.83 10.77
N ALA A 124 0.75 -2.90 10.14
CA ALA A 124 -0.10 -3.96 9.61
C ALA A 124 0.68 -5.28 9.48
N ARG A 125 -0.08 -6.39 9.40
CA ARG A 125 0.45 -7.73 9.13
C ARG A 125 -0.47 -8.45 8.14
N TYR A 126 0.14 -9.16 7.21
CA TYR A 126 -0.51 -10.13 6.35
C TYR A 126 0.15 -11.50 6.56
N SER A 127 -0.61 -12.50 6.99
CA SER A 127 -0.08 -13.86 7.13
C SER A 127 -0.34 -14.61 5.83
N ILE A 128 0.73 -15.13 5.22
CA ILE A 128 0.64 -15.98 4.03
C ILE A 128 0.27 -17.40 4.51
N ASP A 129 0.96 -17.88 5.53
CA ASP A 129 0.63 -19.10 6.28
C ASP A 129 1.10 -18.98 7.74
N ARG A 130 1.34 -20.12 8.40
CA ARG A 130 1.79 -20.18 9.80
C ARG A 130 3.21 -19.68 10.01
N GLU A 131 4.08 -19.80 9.02
CA GLU A 131 5.51 -19.51 9.13
C GLU A 131 5.89 -18.25 8.37
N ARG A 132 5.09 -17.84 7.38
CA ARG A 132 5.41 -16.77 6.44
C ARG A 132 4.45 -15.61 6.59
N SER A 133 5.01 -14.42 6.69
CA SER A 133 4.21 -13.20 6.84
C SER A 133 4.91 -11.96 6.34
N VAL A 134 4.09 -11.00 5.92
CA VAL A 134 4.49 -9.67 5.51
C VAL A 134 4.07 -8.68 6.60
N TRP A 135 4.97 -7.80 6.98
CA TRP A 135 4.79 -6.82 8.04
C TRP A 135 5.11 -5.42 7.52
N TRP A 136 4.26 -4.46 7.89
CA TRP A 136 4.50 -3.05 7.64
C TRP A 136 4.84 -2.42 8.98
N HIS A 137 6.06 -1.90 9.10
CA HIS A 137 6.53 -1.24 10.31
C HIS A 137 6.49 0.28 10.16
N PRO A 138 6.10 1.02 11.22
CA PRO A 138 6.24 2.45 11.22
C PRO A 138 7.73 2.81 11.16
N VAL A 139 8.06 3.89 10.48
CA VAL A 139 9.42 4.45 10.49
C VAL A 139 9.52 5.55 11.55
N SER A 140 10.75 5.89 11.97
CA SER A 140 10.95 6.99 12.93
C SER A 140 10.40 8.29 12.36
N LYS A 141 10.01 9.23 13.25
CA LYS A 141 9.48 10.54 12.81
C LYS A 141 10.41 11.25 11.82
N LEU A 142 11.72 11.22 12.07
CA LEU A 142 12.73 11.79 11.18
C LEU A 142 12.66 11.19 9.76
N ARG A 143 12.57 9.87 9.64
CA ARG A 143 12.44 9.19 8.33
C ARG A 143 11.06 9.39 7.70
N SER A 144 10.00 9.50 8.51
CA SER A 144 8.65 9.82 8.00
C SER A 144 8.53 11.24 7.45
N MET A 145 9.46 12.13 7.83
CA MET A 145 9.55 13.50 7.33
C MET A 145 10.38 13.59 6.03
N GLU A 146 11.04 12.52 5.60
CA GLU A 146 11.67 12.49 4.28
C GLU A 146 10.59 12.70 3.21
N ALA A 147 10.90 13.58 2.24
CA ALA A 147 9.96 13.90 1.19
C ALA A 147 9.72 12.66 0.32
N ILE A 148 8.48 12.18 0.32
CA ILE A 148 8.03 11.20 -0.66
C ILE A 148 8.30 11.79 -2.06
N PRO A 149 8.99 11.06 -2.95
CA PRO A 149 9.27 11.54 -4.30
C PRO A 149 8.00 11.97 -5.04
N LYS A 150 8.14 12.96 -5.92
CA LYS A 150 7.03 13.35 -6.80
C LYS A 150 6.94 12.38 -7.96
N GLU A 151 5.73 11.91 -8.22
CA GLU A 151 5.40 11.06 -9.35
C GLU A 151 4.60 11.86 -10.39
N PRO A 152 4.54 11.42 -11.67
CA PRO A 152 3.83 12.13 -12.72
C PRO A 152 2.33 12.28 -12.40
N THR A 153 1.87 13.52 -12.20
CA THR A 153 0.47 13.82 -11.85
C THR A 153 -0.53 13.27 -12.86
N GLU A 154 -0.18 13.26 -14.14
CA GLU A 154 -1.04 12.75 -15.22
C GLU A 154 -1.26 11.23 -15.10
N LEU A 155 -0.22 10.46 -14.75
CA LEU A 155 -0.38 9.02 -14.51
C LEU A 155 -1.24 8.77 -13.27
N ILE A 156 -1.03 9.56 -12.21
CA ILE A 156 -1.82 9.46 -10.98
C ILE A 156 -3.30 9.75 -11.25
N SER A 157 -3.61 10.85 -11.94
CA SER A 157 -4.99 11.25 -12.18
C SER A 157 -5.69 10.36 -13.21
N SER A 158 -4.98 9.95 -14.28
CA SER A 158 -5.53 9.07 -15.32
C SER A 158 -5.93 7.71 -14.74
N TYR A 159 -4.97 6.97 -14.17
CA TYR A 159 -5.27 5.66 -13.56
C TYR A 159 -6.11 5.78 -12.30
N GLY A 160 -5.96 6.88 -11.54
CA GLY A 160 -6.76 7.15 -10.35
C GLY A 160 -8.25 7.30 -10.67
N ASN A 161 -8.61 8.00 -11.76
CA ASN A 161 -10.00 8.12 -12.21
C ASN A 161 -10.55 6.77 -12.68
N LEU A 162 -9.81 6.06 -13.54
CA LEU A 162 -10.23 4.73 -14.03
C LEU A 162 -10.47 3.75 -12.88
N LEU A 163 -9.57 3.75 -11.89
CA LEU A 163 -9.69 2.88 -10.72
C LEU A 163 -10.85 3.32 -9.83
N ALA A 164 -11.08 4.63 -9.66
CA ALA A 164 -12.21 5.18 -8.91
C ALA A 164 -13.56 4.74 -9.49
N ASP A 165 -13.68 4.78 -10.82
CA ASP A 165 -14.89 4.37 -11.53
C ASP A 165 -15.10 2.86 -11.43
N ARG A 166 -14.02 2.07 -11.61
CA ARG A 166 -14.06 0.60 -11.53
C ARG A 166 -14.56 0.11 -10.18
N ILE A 167 -14.01 0.62 -9.07
CA ILE A 167 -14.40 0.18 -7.72
C ILE A 167 -15.78 0.69 -7.30
N LYS A 168 -16.26 1.78 -7.90
CA LYS A 168 -17.61 2.30 -7.65
C LYS A 168 -18.69 1.48 -8.37
N SER A 169 -18.39 0.97 -9.57
CA SER A 169 -19.33 0.18 -10.37
C SER A 169 -19.79 -1.13 -9.71
N GLU A 170 -19.05 -1.58 -8.69
CA GLU A 170 -19.29 -2.83 -7.97
C GLU A 170 -19.98 -2.60 -6.61
N ILE A 171 -20.42 -1.37 -6.32
CA ILE A 171 -21.15 -1.01 -5.08
C ILE A 171 -22.65 -0.99 -5.30
#